data_AF-F7PK93-F1
#
_entry.id   AF-F7PK93-F1
#
_cell.length_a   1.000
_cell.length_b   1.000
_cell.length_c   1.000
_cell.angle_alpha   90.00
_cell.angle_beta   90.00
_cell.angle_gamma   90.00
#
_symmetry.space_group_name_H-M   'P 1'
#
loop_
_entity.id
_entity.type
_entity.pdbx_description
1 polymer ?
#
loop_
_entity_poly.entity_id
_entity_poly.type
_entity_poly.pdbx_seq_one_letter_code
_entity_poly.pdbx_strand_id
1 'polypeptide(L)' 'MGDDASLEEFLGDKDGEPATETEPAGESAEESVEPATTTYEFVPDGAECASCGRTVDRRWQQDGSLVCEECTDW' A
#
# COMPACT_ATOMS: atom_id res chain seq x y z
N MET A 1 28.23 11.95 0.99
CA MET A 1 26.90 11.39 1.24
C MET A 1 26.04 12.56 1.69
N GLY A 2 25.26 13.12 0.78
CA GLY A 2 24.38 14.27 1.00
C GLY A 2 22.97 13.87 0.60
N ASP A 3 22.04 14.28 1.45
CA ASP A 3 20.60 14.45 1.28
C ASP A 3 19.79 13.31 0.65
N ASP A 4 19.25 12.47 1.54
CA ASP A 4 17.91 11.90 1.36
C ASP A 4 16.94 13.10 1.31
N ALA A 5 16.14 13.22 0.24
CA ALA A 5 15.25 14.36 0.06
C ALA A 5 14.26 14.44 1.25
N SER A 6 14.46 15.44 2.11
CA SER A 6 13.66 15.58 3.33
C SER A 6 12.19 15.77 3.00
N LEU A 7 11.36 15.08 3.79
CA LEU A 7 9.89 15.10 3.76
C LEU A 7 9.32 16.54 3.72
N GLU A 8 10.05 17.48 4.31
CA GLU A 8 9.73 18.90 4.43
C GLU A 8 9.68 19.64 3.07
N GLU A 9 10.46 19.21 2.07
CA GLU A 9 10.41 19.79 0.71
C GLU A 9 9.09 19.45 0.00
N PHE A 10 8.59 18.21 0.13
CA PHE A 10 7.34 17.82 -0.53
C PHE A 10 6.10 18.38 0.14
N LEU A 11 6.17 18.65 1.46
CA LEU A 11 5.07 19.26 2.20
C LEU A 11 4.97 20.77 1.99
N GLY A 12 5.96 21.38 1.32
CA GLY A 12 5.94 22.76 0.81
C GLY A 12 5.17 23.75 1.67
N ASP A 13 5.87 24.37 2.62
CA ASP A 13 5.49 25.60 3.35
C ASP A 13 4.06 26.09 3.09
N LYS A 14 3.10 25.54 3.84
CA LYS A 14 1.66 25.80 3.65
C LYS A 14 1.21 27.03 4.44
N ASP A 15 1.87 28.17 4.21
CA ASP A 15 1.31 29.48 4.53
C ASP A 15 0.57 30.00 3.30
N GLY A 16 -0.67 29.54 3.16
CA GLY A 16 -1.54 29.95 2.06
C GLY A 16 -2.91 29.32 2.20
N GLU A 17 -3.79 30.01 2.93
CA GLU A 17 -5.23 29.76 2.93
C GLU A 17 -5.78 29.80 1.49
N PRO A 18 -6.41 28.72 0.99
CA PRO A 18 -7.34 28.82 -0.12
C PRO A 18 -8.76 28.86 0.45
N ALA A 19 -9.51 29.89 0.04
CA ALA A 19 -10.92 30.07 0.34
C ALA A 19 -11.72 28.78 0.07
N THR A 20 -12.46 28.32 1.08
CA THR A 20 -13.51 27.31 0.92
C THR A 20 -14.65 27.94 0.11
N GLU A 21 -14.64 27.70 -1.19
CA GLU A 21 -15.86 27.71 -1.99
C GLU A 21 -16.28 26.24 -2.14
N THR A 22 -17.23 25.81 -1.30
CA THR A 22 -17.76 24.45 -1.32
C THR A 22 -18.78 24.34 -2.43
N GLU A 23 -18.32 24.02 -3.64
CA GLU A 23 -19.21 23.59 -4.71
C GLU A 23 -19.96 22.32 -4.24
N PRO A 24 -21.28 22.21 -4.48
CA PRO A 24 -22.02 21.02 -4.10
C PRO A 24 -21.46 19.84 -4.89
N ALA A 25 -20.90 18.87 -4.17
CA ALA A 25 -20.44 17.61 -4.75
C ALA A 25 -21.64 16.96 -5.45
N GLY A 26 -21.68 17.10 -6.78
CA GLY A 26 -22.60 16.37 -7.62
C GLY A 26 -22.49 14.89 -7.27
N GLU A 27 -23.65 14.24 -7.17
CA GLU A 27 -23.81 12.83 -6.86
C GLU A 27 -22.96 11.99 -7.82
N SER A 28 -21.70 11.78 -7.46
CA SER A 28 -20.79 10.90 -8.17
C SER A 28 -21.37 9.52 -8.00
N ALA A 29 -21.94 8.99 -9.08
CA ALA A 29 -22.22 7.57 -9.18
C ALA A 29 -20.95 6.85 -8.74
N GLU A 30 -21.06 6.10 -7.64
CA GLU A 30 -20.02 5.25 -7.10
C GLU A 30 -19.73 4.15 -8.13
N GLU A 31 -18.93 4.49 -9.15
CA GLU A 31 -18.36 3.50 -10.03
C GLU A 31 -17.51 2.59 -9.14
N SER A 32 -18.01 1.37 -8.94
CA SER A 32 -17.37 0.36 -8.10
C SER A 32 -16.03 -0.01 -8.72
N VAL A 33 -14.96 0.65 -8.28
CA VAL A 33 -13.59 0.37 -8.71
C VAL A 33 -13.15 -0.96 -8.10
N GLU A 34 -12.52 -1.81 -8.91
CA GLU A 34 -11.94 -3.05 -8.42
C GLU A 34 -10.73 -2.73 -7.51
N PRO A 35 -10.70 -3.23 -6.27
CA PRO A 35 -9.61 -2.97 -5.34
C PRO A 35 -8.30 -3.54 -5.89
N ALA A 36 -7.20 -2.85 -5.64
CA ALA A 36 -5.88 -3.31 -6.03
C ALA A 36 -5.55 -4.65 -5.36
N THR A 37 -5.08 -5.61 -6.15
CA THR A 37 -4.60 -6.89 -5.62
C THR A 37 -3.30 -6.66 -4.85
N THR A 38 -3.26 -7.12 -3.61
CA THR A 38 -2.05 -7.11 -2.77
C THR A 38 -0.97 -7.96 -3.42
N THR A 39 0.16 -7.34 -3.79
CA THR A 39 1.34 -8.06 -4.31
C THR A 39 2.21 -8.64 -3.18
N TYR A 40 2.17 -8.03 -2.00
CA TYR A 40 3.03 -8.36 -0.88
C TYR A 40 2.36 -8.02 0.45
N GLU A 41 2.58 -8.86 1.46
CA GLU A 41 2.08 -8.67 2.81
C GLU A 41 3.19 -8.87 3.84
N PHE A 42 3.21 -7.97 4.83
CA PHE A 42 4.06 -8.01 6.01
C PHE A 42 3.16 -8.20 7.24
N VAL A 43 3.41 -9.23 8.03
CA VAL A 43 2.65 -9.57 9.24
C VAL A 43 3.64 -9.73 10.40
N PRO A 44 3.69 -8.80 11.36
CA PRO A 44 4.69 -8.83 12.44
C PRO A 44 4.49 -9.98 13.44
N ASP A 45 3.28 -10.55 13.53
CA ASP A 45 3.00 -11.77 14.30
C ASP A 45 3.41 -13.04 13.51
N GLY A 46 3.76 -12.86 12.25
CA GLY A 46 3.95 -13.91 11.28
C GLY A 46 2.63 -14.50 10.77
N ALA A 47 2.66 -15.01 9.55
CA ALA A 47 1.55 -15.74 8.97
C ALA A 47 2.04 -16.96 8.19
N GLU A 48 1.18 -17.97 8.10
CA GLU A 48 1.53 -19.26 7.48
C GLU A 48 1.72 -19.13 5.97
N CYS A 49 2.82 -19.65 5.46
CA CYS A 49 3.05 -19.79 4.03
C CYS A 49 2.13 -20.86 3.46
N ALA A 50 1.37 -20.54 2.41
CA ALA A 50 0.44 -21.47 1.77
C ALA A 50 1.12 -22.70 1.13
N SER A 51 2.43 -22.61 0.81
CA SER A 51 3.17 -23.69 0.15
C SER A 51 3.88 -24.63 1.14
N CYS A 52 4.59 -24.09 2.13
CA CYS A 52 5.39 -24.89 3.07
C CYS A 52 4.86 -24.91 4.51
N GLY A 53 3.81 -24.15 4.84
CA GLY A 53 3.21 -24.09 6.18
C GLY A 53 4.08 -23.41 7.25
N ARG A 54 5.22 -22.82 6.88
CA ARG A 54 6.06 -22.08 7.82
C ARG A 54 5.45 -20.71 8.12
N THR A 55 5.45 -20.32 9.39
CA THR A 55 5.11 -18.96 9.81
C THR A 55 6.26 -18.03 9.43
N VAL A 56 5.96 -17.04 8.60
CA VAL A 56 6.93 -16.02 8.15
C VAL A 56 6.33 -14.64 8.32
N ASP A 57 7.20 -13.67 8.57
CA ASP A 57 6.80 -12.26 8.72
C ASP A 57 6.42 -11.63 7.37
N ARG A 58 6.94 -12.18 6.27
CA ARG A 58 6.83 -11.62 4.92
C ARG A 58 6.33 -12.66 3.95
N ARG A 59 5.29 -12.31 3.17
CA ARG A 59 4.70 -13.17 2.14
C ARG A 59 4.43 -12.41 0.85
N TRP A 60 4.55 -13.09 -0.27
CA TRP A 60 4.35 -12.57 -1.61
C TRP A 60 3.18 -13.27 -2.27
N GLN A 61 2.44 -12.52 -3.08
CA GLN A 61 1.36 -13.08 -3.88
C GLN A 61 1.97 -13.92 -5.02
N GLN A 62 1.56 -15.18 -5.08
CA GLN A 62 1.93 -16.13 -6.13
C GLN A 62 0.70 -17.00 -6.42
N ASP A 63 0.22 -16.99 -7.67
CA ASP A 63 -0.94 -17.73 -8.15
C ASP A 63 -2.19 -17.64 -7.25
N GLY A 64 -2.44 -16.46 -6.66
CA GLY A 64 -3.58 -16.18 -5.79
C GLY A 64 -3.39 -16.57 -4.32
N SER A 65 -2.21 -17.04 -3.94
CA SER A 65 -1.85 -17.40 -2.57
C SER A 65 -0.68 -16.56 -2.06
N LEU A 66 -0.58 -16.43 -0.73
CA LEU A 66 0.55 -15.77 -0.09
C LEU A 66 1.60 -16.82 0.33
N VAL A 67 2.78 -16.73 -0.27
CA VAL A 67 3.90 -17.66 -0.04
C VAL A 67 5.13 -16.91 0.48
N CYS A 68 6.04 -17.62 1.17
CA CYS A 68 7.28 -17.03 1.67
C CYS A 68 8.32 -16.79 0.57
N GLU A 69 9.38 -16.04 0.87
CA GLU A 69 10.45 -15.70 -0.08
C GLU A 69 11.08 -16.93 -0.74
N GLU A 70 11.20 -18.04 -0.02
CA GLU A 70 11.79 -19.27 -0.56
C GLU A 70 10.83 -20.09 -1.44
N CYS A 71 9.53 -19.84 -1.33
CA CYS A 71 8.50 -20.57 -2.07
C CYS A 71 7.95 -19.79 -3.28
N THR A 72 8.28 -18.51 -3.42
CA THR A 72 7.96 -17.75 -4.61
C THR A 72 8.90 -18.16 -5.76
N ASP A 73 8.36 -18.15 -6.98
CA ASP A 73 9.06 -18.48 -8.23
C ASP A 73 9.78 -17.26 -8.85
N TRP A 74 10.21 -16.31 -8.02
CA TRP A 74 10.77 -15.00 -8.44
C TRP A 74 12.18 -15.13 -9.04
#